data_AF-A0A9P7WYL8-F1
#
_entry.id   AF-A0A9P7WYL8-F1
#
_cell.length_a   1.000
_cell.length_b   1.000
_cell.length_c   1.000
_cell.angle_alpha   90.00
_cell.angle_beta   90.00
_cell.angle_gamma   90.00
#
_symmetry.space_group_name_H-M   'P 1'
#
loop_
_entity.id
_entity.type
_entity.pdbx_description
1 polymer ?
#
loop_
_entity_poly.entity_id
_entity_poly.type
_entity_poly.pdbx_seq_one_letter_code
_entity_poly.pdbx_strand_id
1 'polypeptide(L)'
;MIFPPDSKNATTVSGSDLATSEYDHSESSAVPEKGQGPPSYNDATGSANDAFVTGPRVNYIYVHERDGHIKGEWTIDPTVTVPPSLLAELKEGEERANLRLHSQDGHVAGRVRLVSDKPTKSFLFASSKDGHVKMSILSRQNQRFKLKMHAQDGSVTAQIPSDFEGPISFMLKDGSLKLSAGVERRLAHFSRSGKNGKGFIGSLETSGYADIGDNTEAWAGDELILSSRDGNIRIEYIDEVPETVEGGSSKGGFKGFVRKVVEIPALGSLKGWVDHVM
;
A
#
# COMPACT_ATOMS: atom_id res chain seq x y z
N MET A 1 -20.72 40.78 28.40
CA MET A 1 -20.34 39.83 29.46
C MET A 1 -18.83 39.68 29.40
N ILE A 2 -18.16 40.05 30.49
CA ILE A 2 -16.71 40.21 30.62
C ILE A 2 -16.18 38.92 31.25
N PHE A 3 -15.27 38.22 30.58
CA PHE A 3 -14.54 37.09 31.15
C PHE A 3 -13.17 37.57 31.64
N PRO A 4 -12.74 37.22 32.87
CA PRO A 4 -11.42 37.58 33.39
C PRO A 4 -10.33 36.62 32.86
N PRO A 5 -9.06 37.06 32.79
CA PRO A 5 -7.91 36.22 32.49
C PRO A 5 -7.22 35.77 33.79
N ASP A 6 -7.02 34.47 33.96
CA ASP A 6 -6.15 33.87 35.00
C ASP A 6 -5.69 32.51 34.46
N SER A 7 -4.48 32.01 34.70
CA SER A 7 -3.30 32.51 35.40
C SER A 7 -2.15 31.56 35.03
N LYS A 8 -0.93 32.10 35.02
CA LYS A 8 0.32 31.40 34.69
C LYS A 8 0.73 30.54 35.88
N ASN A 9 1.06 29.27 35.67
CA ASN A 9 1.89 28.50 36.60
C ASN A 9 3.10 27.94 35.84
N ALA A 10 4.25 28.59 36.06
CA ALA A 10 5.56 28.07 35.74
C ALA A 10 6.00 27.18 36.89
N THR A 11 6.22 25.89 36.61
CA THR A 11 6.87 24.97 37.56
C THR A 11 8.28 24.70 37.04
N THR A 12 9.22 25.43 37.61
CA THR A 12 10.66 25.14 37.57
C THR A 12 10.94 23.94 38.47
N VAL A 13 11.43 22.84 37.92
CA VAL A 13 12.08 21.77 38.69
C VAL A 13 13.55 21.75 38.32
N SER A 14 14.35 22.28 39.24
CA SER A 14 15.78 22.03 39.39
C SER A 14 16.03 20.64 39.95
N GLY A 15 17.14 20.02 39.53
CA GLY A 15 17.74 18.86 40.19
C GLY A 15 18.60 18.11 39.17
N SER A 16 19.93 18.31 39.19
CA SER A 16 20.91 17.43 39.88
C SER A 16 21.07 16.08 39.17
N ASP A 17 22.23 15.48 38.95
CA ASP A 17 23.63 15.77 39.21
C ASP A 17 24.39 14.59 38.56
N LEU A 18 25.54 14.89 37.95
CA LEU A 18 26.80 14.15 38.07
C LEU A 18 26.77 12.60 38.16
N ALA A 19 27.25 11.94 37.11
CA ALA A 19 28.18 10.81 37.24
C ALA A 19 28.88 10.55 35.89
N THR A 20 30.06 11.15 35.74
CA THR A 20 31.13 10.71 34.83
C THR A 20 31.66 9.35 35.31
N SER A 21 31.69 8.35 34.43
CA SER A 21 32.56 7.19 34.60
C SER A 21 33.48 7.08 33.39
N GLU A 22 34.72 7.50 33.62
CA GLU A 22 35.88 7.13 32.81
C GLU A 22 36.10 5.62 32.95
N TYR A 23 36.03 4.90 31.83
CA TYR A 23 36.63 3.58 31.73
C TYR A 23 37.74 3.65 30.68
N ASP A 24 38.94 3.85 31.21
CA ASP A 24 40.22 3.65 30.56
C ASP A 24 40.49 2.14 30.46
N HIS A 25 40.60 1.62 29.24
CA HIS A 25 41.07 0.27 28.95
C HIS A 25 42.16 0.34 27.88
N SER A 26 43.36 0.63 28.37
CA SER A 26 44.59 -0.16 28.17
C SER A 26 44.74 -0.88 26.84
N GLU A 27 45.61 -0.29 26.01
CA GLU A 27 46.37 -0.93 24.94
C GLU A 27 46.92 -2.31 25.32
N SER A 28 46.66 -3.30 24.46
CA SER A 28 47.49 -4.50 24.37
C SER A 28 47.92 -4.69 22.92
N SER A 29 49.21 -4.43 22.70
CA SER A 29 49.94 -4.68 21.46
C SER A 29 50.25 -6.17 21.31
N ALA A 30 49.84 -6.78 20.20
CA ALA A 30 50.49 -7.94 19.62
C ALA A 30 50.18 -8.07 18.11
N VAL A 31 51.20 -7.81 17.30
CA VAL A 31 51.37 -8.24 15.90
C VAL A 31 52.51 -9.29 15.99
N PRO A 32 52.55 -10.44 15.28
CA PRO A 32 52.23 -10.59 13.84
C PRO A 32 51.62 -11.94 13.41
N GLU A 33 50.87 -11.97 12.31
CA GLU A 33 51.05 -13.04 11.30
C GLU A 33 50.41 -12.72 9.95
N LYS A 34 51.22 -12.92 8.90
CA LYS A 34 50.84 -12.84 7.49
C LYS A 34 49.87 -13.98 7.16
N GLY A 35 48.58 -13.70 7.21
CA GLY A 35 47.52 -14.57 6.67
C GLY A 35 46.95 -13.97 5.39
N GLN A 36 46.85 -14.80 4.35
CA GLN A 36 46.40 -14.48 3.01
C GLN A 36 45.17 -13.56 2.98
N GLY A 37 45.30 -12.45 2.24
CA GLY A 37 44.18 -11.54 2.00
C GLY A 37 43.01 -12.30 1.38
N PRO A 38 41.77 -12.07 1.86
CA PRO A 38 40.59 -12.68 1.26
C PRO A 38 40.50 -12.29 -0.22
N PRO A 39 39.99 -13.19 -1.09
CA PRO A 39 39.82 -12.88 -2.51
C PRO A 39 39.04 -11.57 -2.68
N SER A 40 39.60 -10.66 -3.47
CA SER A 40 38.94 -9.43 -3.90
C SER A 40 37.76 -9.83 -4.79
N TYR A 41 36.56 -9.80 -4.21
CA TYR A 41 35.30 -9.90 -4.97
C TYR A 41 35.00 -8.54 -5.60
N ASN A 42 35.78 -8.17 -6.62
CA ASN A 42 35.40 -7.07 -7.50
C ASN A 42 34.31 -7.54 -8.46
N ASP A 43 33.24 -6.74 -8.48
CA ASP A 43 32.36 -6.49 -9.63
C ASP A 43 31.64 -7.67 -10.25
N ALA A 44 30.58 -8.09 -9.55
CA ALA A 44 29.36 -8.52 -10.22
C ALA A 44 28.19 -7.62 -9.77
N THR A 45 28.32 -6.31 -9.94
CA THR A 45 27.19 -5.37 -10.09
C THR A 45 26.51 -5.60 -11.46
N GLY A 46 26.21 -6.85 -11.76
CA GLY A 46 25.19 -7.18 -12.76
C GLY A 46 23.87 -6.75 -12.16
N SER A 47 23.33 -5.63 -12.66
CA SER A 47 22.00 -5.13 -12.35
C SER A 47 20.96 -6.19 -12.78
N ALA A 48 20.78 -7.20 -11.93
CA ALA A 48 19.94 -8.37 -12.16
C ALA A 48 18.46 -8.12 -11.82
N ASN A 49 18.07 -6.84 -11.63
CA ASN A 49 16.73 -6.47 -11.18
C ASN A 49 15.75 -6.14 -12.31
N ASP A 50 16.15 -6.27 -13.57
CA ASP A 50 15.22 -6.19 -14.71
C ASP A 50 14.96 -7.59 -15.30
N ALA A 51 14.76 -8.57 -14.43
CA ALA A 51 14.17 -9.84 -14.83
C ALA A 51 12.81 -9.53 -15.46
N PHE A 52 12.79 -9.57 -16.80
CA PHE A 52 11.71 -9.19 -17.70
C PHE A 52 10.34 -9.35 -17.06
N VAL A 53 9.59 -8.25 -17.00
CA VAL A 53 8.17 -8.28 -16.63
C VAL A 53 7.46 -9.22 -17.61
N THR A 54 7.14 -10.42 -17.13
CA THR A 54 6.55 -11.48 -17.94
C THR A 54 5.04 -11.30 -17.98
N GLY A 55 4.56 -10.49 -18.92
CA GLY A 55 3.12 -10.34 -19.14
C GLY A 55 2.76 -9.15 -20.01
N PRO A 56 1.50 -9.11 -20.50
CA PRO A 56 0.99 -7.95 -21.21
C PRO A 56 0.92 -6.74 -20.27
N ARG A 57 1.42 -5.59 -20.74
CA ARG A 57 1.17 -4.30 -20.10
C ARG A 57 -0.26 -3.88 -20.41
N VAL A 58 -1.02 -3.55 -19.37
CA VAL A 58 -2.45 -3.24 -19.50
C VAL A 58 -2.80 -1.94 -18.78
N ASN A 59 -3.93 -1.35 -19.16
CA ASN A 59 -4.48 -0.15 -18.55
C ASN A 59 -6.00 -0.23 -18.52
N TYR A 60 -6.62 0.47 -17.57
CA TYR A 60 -8.07 0.53 -17.38
C TYR A 60 -8.78 -0.83 -17.29
N ILE A 61 -8.18 -1.78 -16.58
CA ILE A 61 -8.77 -3.10 -16.34
C ILE A 61 -9.91 -2.99 -15.32
N TYR A 62 -11.07 -3.56 -15.67
CA TYR A 62 -12.23 -3.66 -14.79
C TYR A 62 -12.64 -5.12 -14.67
N VAL A 63 -12.53 -5.70 -13.47
CA VAL A 63 -12.98 -7.05 -13.16
C VAL A 63 -14.05 -6.97 -12.09
N HIS A 64 -15.22 -7.53 -12.40
CA HIS A 64 -16.35 -7.59 -11.50
C HIS A 64 -16.88 -9.02 -11.43
N GLU A 65 -16.95 -9.57 -10.22
CA GLU A 65 -17.52 -10.89 -9.95
C GLU A 65 -18.64 -10.73 -8.92
N ARG A 66 -19.83 -11.27 -9.22
CA ARG A 66 -20.92 -11.25 -8.26
C ARG A 66 -20.67 -12.28 -7.16
N ASP A 67 -20.46 -13.52 -7.57
CA ASP A 67 -20.24 -14.66 -6.69
C ASP A 67 -18.93 -15.32 -7.14
N GLY A 68 -17.84 -15.07 -6.41
CA GLY A 68 -16.54 -15.60 -6.77
C GLY A 68 -15.35 -14.82 -6.24
N HIS A 69 -14.20 -15.50 -6.27
CA HIS A 69 -12.92 -14.92 -5.90
C HIS A 69 -12.23 -14.35 -7.13
N ILE A 70 -11.68 -13.14 -6.99
CA ILE A 70 -10.81 -12.53 -7.98
C ILE A 70 -9.37 -12.78 -7.53
N LYS A 71 -8.61 -13.52 -8.33
CA LYS A 71 -7.16 -13.73 -8.12
C LYS A 71 -6.42 -13.48 -9.41
N GLY A 72 -5.35 -12.69 -9.36
CA GLY A 72 -4.56 -12.39 -10.55
C GLY A 72 -3.29 -11.62 -10.29
N GLU A 73 -2.45 -11.59 -11.32
CA GLU A 73 -1.26 -10.73 -11.39
C GLU A 73 -1.39 -9.84 -12.62
N TRP A 74 -1.15 -8.54 -12.46
CA TRP A 74 -1.28 -7.54 -13.52
C TRP A 74 -0.04 -6.65 -13.60
N THR A 75 0.32 -6.31 -14.84
CA THR A 75 1.33 -5.29 -15.12
C THR A 75 0.63 -4.04 -15.64
N ILE A 76 0.54 -3.01 -14.81
CA ILE A 76 -0.18 -1.77 -15.12
C ILE A 76 0.78 -0.76 -15.73
N ASP A 77 0.40 -0.23 -16.89
CA ASP A 77 1.12 0.85 -17.59
C ASP A 77 0.12 1.92 -18.06
N PRO A 78 0.01 3.07 -17.37
CA PRO A 78 -0.90 4.15 -17.74
C PRO A 78 -0.61 4.79 -19.10
N THR A 79 0.56 4.56 -19.68
CA THR A 79 0.91 5.09 -21.00
C THR A 79 0.27 4.27 -22.13
N VAL A 80 -0.21 3.05 -21.83
CA VAL A 80 -0.98 2.24 -22.77
C VAL A 80 -2.34 2.91 -23.03
N THR A 81 -2.56 3.28 -24.30
CA THR A 81 -3.80 3.89 -24.75
C THR A 81 -4.85 2.82 -25.05
N VAL A 82 -6.04 2.99 -24.48
CA VAL A 82 -7.18 2.09 -24.71
C VAL A 82 -8.25 2.87 -25.47
N PRO A 83 -8.76 2.36 -26.60
CA PRO A 83 -9.84 3.00 -27.34
C PRO A 83 -11.05 3.30 -26.43
N PRO A 84 -11.63 4.51 -26.46
CA PRO A 84 -12.76 4.85 -25.60
C PRO A 84 -13.98 3.94 -25.74
N SER A 85 -14.16 3.32 -26.90
CA SER A 85 -15.23 2.34 -27.15
C SER A 85 -15.10 1.03 -26.35
N LEU A 86 -13.91 0.72 -25.84
CA LEU A 86 -13.66 -0.45 -24.99
C LEU A 86 -13.70 -0.10 -23.50
N LEU A 87 -13.81 1.18 -23.16
CA LEU A 87 -13.83 1.65 -21.79
C LEU A 87 -15.26 1.62 -21.24
N ALA A 88 -15.42 1.07 -20.04
CA ALA A 88 -16.70 1.15 -19.32
C ALA A 88 -17.09 2.62 -19.09
N GLU A 89 -18.38 2.93 -19.18
CA GLU A 89 -18.90 4.27 -18.85
C GLU A 89 -18.65 4.59 -17.37
N LEU A 90 -18.25 5.82 -17.09
CA LEU A 90 -18.12 6.32 -15.72
C LEU A 90 -19.39 7.05 -15.34
N LYS A 91 -19.83 6.87 -14.11
CA LYS A 91 -20.86 7.73 -13.53
C LYS A 91 -20.26 9.09 -13.20
N GLU A 92 -21.12 10.10 -13.13
CA GLU A 92 -20.71 11.44 -12.69
C GLU A 92 -20.03 11.36 -11.31
N GLY A 93 -18.83 11.95 -11.21
CA GLY A 93 -18.01 11.91 -10.00
C GLY A 93 -17.18 10.64 -9.80
N GLU A 94 -17.29 9.62 -10.66
CA GLU A 94 -16.39 8.46 -10.59
C GLU A 94 -15.05 8.74 -11.29
N GLU A 95 -13.96 8.49 -10.56
CA GLU A 95 -12.60 8.50 -11.10
C GLU A 95 -12.29 7.16 -11.79
N ARG A 96 -11.77 7.19 -13.02
CA ARG A 96 -11.38 5.97 -13.73
C ARG A 96 -10.08 5.39 -13.17
N ALA A 97 -10.16 4.26 -12.50
CA ALA A 97 -8.97 3.52 -12.07
C ALA A 97 -8.27 2.82 -13.25
N ASN A 98 -6.94 2.74 -13.20
CA ASN A 98 -6.12 1.94 -14.11
C ASN A 98 -6.33 0.43 -13.85
N LEU A 99 -6.68 0.06 -12.61
CA LEU A 99 -7.11 -1.29 -12.23
C LEU A 99 -8.26 -1.20 -11.23
N ARG A 100 -9.40 -1.81 -11.54
CA ARG A 100 -10.57 -1.91 -10.66
C ARG A 100 -10.99 -3.37 -10.51
N LEU A 101 -10.90 -3.87 -9.28
CA LEU A 101 -11.32 -5.22 -8.91
C LEU A 101 -12.48 -5.12 -7.92
N HIS A 102 -13.60 -5.76 -8.22
CA HIS A 102 -14.77 -5.75 -7.35
C HIS A 102 -15.40 -7.14 -7.24
N SER A 103 -15.55 -7.65 -6.01
CA SER A 103 -16.38 -8.83 -5.74
C SER A 103 -17.55 -8.48 -4.82
N GLN A 104 -18.73 -9.06 -5.05
CA GLN A 104 -19.85 -8.95 -4.10
C GLN A 104 -19.77 -10.04 -3.02
N ASP A 105 -19.55 -11.29 -3.42
CA ASP A 105 -19.31 -12.42 -2.50
C ASP A 105 -18.04 -13.16 -2.91
N GLY A 106 -16.94 -12.81 -2.25
CA GLY A 106 -15.67 -13.48 -2.40
C GLY A 106 -14.46 -12.60 -2.15
N HIS A 107 -13.30 -13.25 -2.09
CA HIS A 107 -12.02 -12.61 -1.85
C HIS A 107 -11.45 -11.98 -3.12
N VAL A 108 -10.81 -10.83 -2.95
CA VAL A 108 -10.00 -10.18 -4.00
C VAL A 108 -8.54 -10.29 -3.58
N ALA A 109 -7.72 -10.95 -4.38
CA ALA A 109 -6.28 -11.05 -4.16
C ALA A 109 -5.53 -10.66 -5.43
N GLY A 110 -4.94 -9.47 -5.44
CA GLY A 110 -4.22 -8.95 -6.59
C GLY A 110 -2.75 -8.73 -6.35
N ARG A 111 -1.93 -9.12 -7.32
CA ARG A 111 -0.51 -8.82 -7.40
C ARG A 111 -0.29 -7.85 -8.55
N VAL A 112 0.38 -6.72 -8.30
CA VAL A 112 0.49 -5.63 -9.26
C VAL A 112 1.94 -5.23 -9.44
N ARG A 113 2.33 -5.09 -10.71
CA ARG A 113 3.58 -4.46 -11.14
C ARG A 113 3.23 -3.15 -11.82
N LEU A 114 3.93 -2.10 -11.43
CA LEU A 114 3.72 -0.75 -11.92
C LEU A 114 4.88 -0.41 -12.86
N VAL A 115 4.59 -0.21 -14.14
CA VAL A 115 5.63 0.09 -15.14
C VAL A 115 5.25 1.32 -15.94
N SER A 116 6.22 2.21 -16.15
CA SER A 116 6.03 3.39 -16.97
C SER A 116 7.37 3.93 -17.42
N ASP A 117 7.46 4.33 -18.68
CA ASP A 117 8.66 4.95 -19.24
C ASP A 117 8.79 6.42 -18.79
N LYS A 118 7.71 7.00 -18.23
CA LYS A 118 7.62 8.39 -17.77
C LYS A 118 7.10 8.45 -16.33
N PRO A 119 7.44 9.49 -15.55
CA PRO A 119 6.81 9.74 -14.26
C PRO A 119 5.29 9.85 -14.40
N THR A 120 4.55 8.85 -13.92
CA THR A 120 3.08 8.80 -13.94
C THR A 120 2.53 8.32 -12.61
N LYS A 121 1.26 8.63 -12.33
CA LYS A 121 0.53 8.14 -11.18
C LYS A 121 -0.55 7.15 -11.64
N SER A 122 -0.57 5.95 -11.07
CA SER A 122 -1.61 4.95 -11.30
C SER A 122 -2.66 4.98 -10.20
N PHE A 123 -3.94 4.87 -10.54
CA PHE A 123 -5.02 4.67 -9.58
C PHE A 123 -5.48 3.21 -9.59
N LEU A 124 -5.40 2.56 -8.43
CA LEU A 124 -5.78 1.17 -8.20
C LEU A 124 -6.95 1.12 -7.20
N PHE A 125 -7.99 0.37 -7.53
CA PHE A 125 -9.16 0.19 -6.69
C PHE A 125 -9.48 -1.29 -6.52
N ALA A 126 -9.60 -1.75 -5.28
CA ALA A 126 -10.00 -3.11 -4.97
C ALA A 126 -11.08 -3.11 -3.88
N SER A 127 -12.20 -3.81 -4.10
CA SER A 127 -13.23 -3.92 -3.07
C SER A 127 -13.93 -5.27 -3.03
N SER A 128 -14.37 -5.64 -1.82
CA SER A 128 -15.28 -6.76 -1.62
C SER A 128 -16.40 -6.38 -0.65
N LYS A 129 -17.62 -6.89 -0.88
CA LYS A 129 -18.71 -6.76 0.09
C LYS A 129 -18.61 -7.87 1.14
N ASP A 130 -18.55 -9.13 0.73
CA ASP A 130 -18.29 -10.26 1.64
C ASP A 130 -16.97 -10.93 1.26
N GLY A 131 -15.92 -10.68 2.04
CA GLY A 131 -14.62 -11.29 1.83
C GLY A 131 -13.43 -10.36 2.02
N HIS A 132 -12.25 -10.98 2.10
CA HIS A 132 -10.99 -10.27 2.27
C HIS A 132 -10.49 -9.65 0.97
N VAL A 133 -9.88 -8.47 1.08
CA VAL A 133 -9.22 -7.77 -0.02
C VAL A 133 -7.72 -7.69 0.28
N LYS A 134 -6.91 -8.35 -0.53
CA LYS A 134 -5.45 -8.31 -0.47
C LYS A 134 -4.89 -7.74 -1.77
N MET A 135 -4.06 -6.72 -1.66
CA MET A 135 -3.34 -6.15 -2.80
C MET A 135 -1.86 -6.08 -2.49
N SER A 136 -1.04 -6.58 -3.40
CA SER A 136 0.41 -6.61 -3.30
C SER A 136 1.04 -5.84 -4.46
N ILE A 137 1.71 -4.73 -4.16
CA ILE A 137 2.49 -3.98 -5.15
C ILE A 137 3.90 -4.53 -5.12
N LEU A 138 4.24 -5.32 -6.13
CA LEU A 138 5.47 -6.11 -6.16
C LEU A 138 6.69 -5.29 -6.58
N SER A 139 6.49 -4.40 -7.55
CA SER A 139 7.53 -3.54 -8.08
C SER A 139 6.93 -2.31 -8.73
N ARG A 140 7.71 -1.24 -8.82
CA ARG A 140 7.36 -0.02 -9.53
C ARG A 140 8.56 0.58 -10.26
N GLN A 141 8.35 1.06 -11.47
CA GLN A 141 9.36 1.74 -12.29
C GLN A 141 8.83 3.10 -12.71
N ASN A 142 9.45 4.18 -12.21
CA ASN A 142 9.06 5.57 -12.49
C ASN A 142 7.56 5.87 -12.28
N GLN A 143 6.94 5.21 -11.31
CA GLN A 143 5.50 5.28 -11.14
C GLN A 143 5.11 5.40 -9.67
N ARG A 144 4.31 6.42 -9.39
CA ARG A 144 3.60 6.60 -8.12
C ARG A 144 2.23 5.96 -8.20
N PHE A 145 1.58 5.70 -7.07
CA PHE A 145 0.24 5.13 -7.10
C PHE A 145 -0.68 5.62 -6.00
N LYS A 146 -1.97 5.66 -6.31
CA LYS A 146 -3.08 5.77 -5.36
C LYS A 146 -3.73 4.39 -5.25
N LEU A 147 -3.68 3.78 -4.08
CA LEU A 147 -4.32 2.49 -3.80
C LEU A 147 -5.50 2.71 -2.86
N LYS A 148 -6.71 2.45 -3.35
CA LYS A 148 -7.94 2.47 -2.56
C LYS A 148 -8.46 1.06 -2.38
N MET A 149 -8.64 0.63 -1.12
CA MET A 149 -9.14 -0.69 -0.77
C MET A 149 -10.33 -0.59 0.17
N HIS A 150 -11.36 -1.42 -0.07
CA HIS A 150 -12.57 -1.44 0.75
C HIS A 150 -13.09 -2.86 0.98
N ALA A 151 -13.32 -3.24 2.23
CA ALA A 151 -14.08 -4.43 2.59
C ALA A 151 -15.28 -4.04 3.45
N GLN A 152 -16.48 -4.54 3.13
CA GLN A 152 -17.60 -4.41 4.04
C GLN A 152 -17.47 -5.46 5.16
N ASP A 153 -17.59 -6.73 4.82
CA ASP A 153 -17.52 -7.85 5.76
C ASP A 153 -16.26 -8.67 5.45
N GLY A 154 -15.12 -8.26 6.01
CA GLY A 154 -13.83 -8.81 5.62
C GLY A 154 -12.66 -7.97 6.09
N SER A 155 -11.45 -8.43 5.77
CA SER A 155 -10.21 -7.74 6.15
C SER A 155 -9.50 -7.21 4.92
N VAL A 156 -8.80 -6.10 5.09
CA VAL A 156 -8.01 -5.44 4.04
C VAL A 156 -6.54 -5.64 4.36
N THR A 157 -5.76 -6.17 3.41
CA THR A 157 -4.30 -6.34 3.55
C THR A 157 -3.59 -5.65 2.39
N ALA A 158 -2.89 -4.57 2.67
CA ALA A 158 -2.05 -3.87 1.71
C ALA A 158 -0.59 -4.28 1.91
N GLN A 159 0.02 -4.89 0.89
CA GLN A 159 1.45 -5.15 0.83
C GLN A 159 2.08 -4.13 -0.14
N ILE A 160 2.85 -3.19 0.39
CA ILE A 160 3.39 -2.05 -0.36
C ILE A 160 4.92 -2.16 -0.51
N PRO A 161 5.53 -1.48 -1.48
CA PRO A 161 6.98 -1.47 -1.62
C PRO A 161 7.63 -0.72 -0.45
N SER A 162 8.84 -1.11 -0.07
CA SER A 162 9.57 -0.47 1.03
C SER A 162 10.00 0.97 0.72
N ASP A 163 9.99 1.40 -0.54
CA ASP A 163 10.23 2.78 -0.95
C ASP A 163 8.95 3.65 -0.98
N PHE A 164 7.78 3.11 -0.57
CA PHE A 164 6.54 3.89 -0.48
C PHE A 164 6.73 5.15 0.38
N GLU A 165 6.24 6.28 -0.14
CA GLU A 165 6.28 7.56 0.55
C GLU A 165 5.01 8.36 0.24
N GLY A 166 4.18 8.56 1.26
CA GLY A 166 2.90 9.22 1.06
C GLY A 166 1.92 9.14 2.22
N PRO A 167 0.81 9.89 2.13
CA PRO A 167 -0.28 9.85 3.09
C PRO A 167 -0.94 8.48 3.12
N ILE A 168 -1.32 8.08 4.33
CA ILE A 168 -2.20 6.95 4.58
C ILE A 168 -3.47 7.44 5.28
N SER A 169 -4.61 6.95 4.83
CA SER A 169 -5.91 7.15 5.47
C SER A 169 -6.56 5.80 5.69
N PHE A 170 -6.96 5.50 6.92
CA PHE A 170 -7.65 4.26 7.24
C PHE A 170 -8.95 4.54 8.01
N MET A 171 -9.97 3.74 7.70
CA MET A 171 -11.27 3.79 8.38
C MET A 171 -11.71 2.39 8.79
N LEU A 172 -11.99 2.21 10.08
CA LEU A 172 -12.46 0.95 10.65
C LEU A 172 -13.77 1.22 11.41
N LYS A 173 -14.83 0.46 11.14
CA LYS A 173 -16.01 0.48 12.03
C LYS A 173 -15.81 -0.52 13.16
N ASP A 174 -15.39 -1.74 12.83
CA ASP A 174 -15.07 -2.82 13.75
C ASP A 174 -13.80 -3.56 13.34
N GLY A 175 -13.04 -4.00 14.34
CA GLY A 175 -11.72 -4.61 14.18
C GLY A 175 -10.56 -3.68 14.57
N SER A 176 -9.38 -3.96 14.00
CA SER A 176 -8.12 -3.32 14.40
C SER A 176 -7.21 -3.01 13.20
N LEU A 177 -6.39 -1.98 13.34
CA LEU A 177 -5.27 -1.70 12.43
C LEU A 177 -4.04 -2.47 12.90
N LYS A 178 -3.42 -3.21 11.99
CA LYS A 178 -2.16 -3.94 12.21
C LYS A 178 -1.11 -3.40 11.24
N LEU A 179 -0.03 -2.89 11.78
CA LEU A 179 1.11 -2.41 11.00
C LEU A 179 2.26 -3.39 11.19
N SER A 180 3.01 -3.64 10.12
CA SER A 180 4.29 -4.33 10.26
C SER A 180 5.33 -3.41 10.93
N ALA A 181 6.39 -4.00 11.48
CA ALA A 181 7.39 -3.25 12.23
C ALA A 181 8.08 -2.17 11.37
N GLY A 182 8.36 -2.43 10.09
CA GLY A 182 8.95 -1.44 9.19
C GLY A 182 8.00 -0.29 8.87
N VAL A 183 6.71 -0.59 8.67
CA VAL A 183 5.69 0.44 8.41
C VAL A 183 5.54 1.32 9.66
N GLU A 184 5.42 0.72 10.83
CA GLU A 184 5.26 1.44 12.10
C GLU A 184 6.43 2.38 12.39
N ARG A 185 7.68 1.94 12.14
CA ARG A 185 8.88 2.78 12.31
C ARG A 185 8.90 4.02 11.42
N ARG A 186 8.24 3.99 10.26
CA ARG A 186 8.24 5.08 9.26
C ARG A 186 6.95 5.88 9.23
N LEU A 187 5.97 5.53 10.06
CA LEU A 187 4.66 6.15 10.09
C LEU A 187 4.61 7.33 11.06
N ALA A 188 4.49 8.54 10.52
CA ALA A 188 4.08 9.71 11.27
C ALA A 188 2.55 9.76 11.37
N HIS A 189 2.01 9.73 12.60
CA HIS A 189 0.57 9.84 12.82
C HIS A 189 0.17 11.32 12.92
N PHE A 190 -0.83 11.74 12.14
CA PHE A 190 -1.35 13.12 12.19
C PHE A 190 -2.64 13.22 12.97
N SER A 191 -3.55 12.26 12.78
CA SER A 191 -4.80 12.23 13.50
C SER A 191 -5.25 10.79 13.73
N ARG A 192 -5.84 10.57 14.90
CA ARG A 192 -6.50 9.32 15.25
C ARG A 192 -7.76 9.66 16.02
N SER A 193 -8.91 9.37 15.41
CA SER A 193 -10.22 9.54 16.03
C SER A 193 -10.87 8.16 16.12
N GLY A 194 -10.71 7.52 17.29
CA GLY A 194 -11.15 6.16 17.52
C GLY A 194 -10.48 5.17 16.56
N LYS A 195 -11.29 4.57 15.69
CA LYS A 195 -10.90 3.55 14.71
C LYS A 195 -10.55 4.14 13.33
N ASN A 196 -10.66 5.45 13.17
CA ASN A 196 -10.25 6.17 11.96
C ASN A 196 -8.95 6.92 12.22
N GLY A 197 -8.11 7.03 11.20
CA GLY A 197 -6.87 7.79 11.33
C GLY A 197 -6.24 8.19 10.01
N LYS A 198 -5.37 9.18 10.11
CA LYS A 198 -4.53 9.67 9.03
C LYS A 198 -3.08 9.72 9.51
N GLY A 199 -2.17 9.39 8.61
CA GLY A 199 -0.74 9.51 8.84
C GLY A 199 0.00 9.62 7.54
N PHE A 200 1.32 9.53 7.62
CA PHE A 200 2.23 9.62 6.49
C PHE A 200 3.37 8.63 6.68
N ILE A 201 3.64 7.82 5.68
CA ILE A 201 4.80 6.93 5.68
C ILE A 201 5.92 7.63 4.91
N GLY A 202 7.09 7.78 5.53
CA GLY A 202 8.24 8.46 4.91
C GLY A 202 8.47 9.87 5.48
N SER A 203 9.11 10.75 4.70
CA SER A 203 9.54 12.06 5.16
C SER A 203 8.62 13.15 4.61
N LEU A 204 7.79 13.70 5.49
CA LEU A 204 6.81 14.72 5.14
C LEU A 204 7.45 15.94 4.44
N GLU A 205 8.58 16.41 4.96
CA GLU A 205 9.28 17.61 4.50
C GLU A 205 9.88 17.45 3.10
N THR A 206 10.47 16.29 2.80
CA THR A 206 11.13 16.05 1.51
C THR A 206 10.16 15.61 0.41
N SER A 207 8.99 15.11 0.80
CA SER A 207 7.99 14.60 -0.13
C SER A 207 7.23 15.69 -0.91
N GLY A 208 7.25 16.94 -0.41
CA GLY A 208 6.43 18.03 -0.95
C GLY A 208 4.94 17.96 -0.55
N TYR A 209 4.54 17.00 0.29
CA TYR A 209 3.15 16.87 0.74
C TYR A 209 2.72 18.00 1.67
N ALA A 210 3.65 18.65 2.38
CA ALA A 210 3.31 19.82 3.18
C ALA A 210 2.97 21.06 2.30
N ASP A 211 3.52 21.13 1.09
CA ASP A 211 3.42 22.30 0.21
C ASP A 211 2.08 22.38 -0.54
N ILE A 212 1.37 21.25 -0.69
CA ILE A 212 0.08 21.19 -1.40
C ILE A 212 -1.10 21.76 -0.59
N GLY A 213 -0.92 21.99 0.72
CA GLY A 213 -1.96 22.50 1.61
C GLY A 213 -3.21 21.61 1.63
N ASP A 214 -4.39 22.22 1.43
CA ASP A 214 -5.68 21.53 1.43
C ASP A 214 -6.00 20.83 0.09
N ASN A 215 -5.20 21.06 -0.96
CA ASN A 215 -5.44 20.50 -2.28
C ASN A 215 -4.85 19.09 -2.40
N THR A 216 -5.49 18.12 -1.76
CA THR A 216 -5.06 16.72 -1.81
C THR A 216 -5.07 16.12 -3.23
N GLU A 217 -5.85 16.69 -4.15
CA GLU A 217 -5.91 16.24 -5.55
C GLU A 217 -4.65 16.59 -6.34
N ALA A 218 -3.93 17.65 -5.91
CA ALA A 218 -2.64 18.03 -6.50
C ALA A 218 -1.49 17.08 -6.09
N TRP A 219 -1.75 16.15 -5.16
CA TRP A 219 -0.72 15.22 -4.69
C TRP A 219 -0.30 14.23 -5.79
N ALA A 220 0.93 14.40 -6.29
CA ALA A 220 1.51 13.55 -7.33
C ALA A 220 2.21 12.29 -6.80
N GLY A 221 2.45 12.20 -5.49
CA GLY A 221 3.12 11.06 -4.85
C GLY A 221 2.20 9.86 -4.57
N ASP A 222 2.71 8.94 -3.75
CA ASP A 222 1.98 7.72 -3.39
C ASP A 222 0.86 7.99 -2.39
N GLU A 223 -0.21 7.21 -2.41
CA GLU A 223 -1.37 7.44 -1.56
C GLU A 223 -2.07 6.12 -1.23
N LEU A 224 -2.41 5.93 0.05
CA LEU A 224 -3.06 4.72 0.53
C LEU A 224 -4.36 5.05 1.26
N ILE A 225 -5.48 4.55 0.76
CA ILE A 225 -6.81 4.76 1.33
C ILE A 225 -7.44 3.40 1.63
N LEU A 226 -7.55 3.05 2.90
CA LEU A 226 -8.02 1.74 3.33
C LEU A 226 -9.31 1.89 4.14
N SER A 227 -10.27 1.00 3.93
CA SER A 227 -11.48 0.99 4.73
C SER A 227 -12.00 -0.42 4.94
N SER A 228 -12.43 -0.71 6.15
CA SER A 228 -13.04 -1.98 6.52
C SER A 228 -14.19 -1.71 7.48
N ARG A 229 -15.39 -2.21 7.17
CA ARG A 229 -16.50 -2.08 8.12
C ARG A 229 -16.33 -3.12 9.22
N ASP A 230 -16.26 -4.40 8.87
CA ASP A 230 -16.21 -5.51 9.82
C ASP A 230 -14.97 -6.38 9.56
N GLY A 231 -13.82 -5.98 10.11
CA GLY A 231 -12.58 -6.75 10.01
C GLY A 231 -11.31 -5.95 10.27
N ASN A 232 -10.16 -6.52 9.95
CA ASN A 232 -8.88 -5.87 10.24
C ASN A 232 -8.31 -5.20 9.01
N ILE A 233 -7.62 -4.08 9.22
CA ILE A 233 -6.73 -3.52 8.20
C ILE A 233 -5.31 -3.92 8.55
N ARG A 234 -4.58 -4.50 7.61
CA ARG A 234 -3.16 -4.80 7.72
C ARG A 234 -2.38 -4.03 6.66
N ILE A 235 -1.29 -3.39 7.07
CA ILE A 235 -0.33 -2.73 6.19
C ILE A 235 1.05 -3.31 6.47
N GLU A 236 1.70 -3.82 5.44
CA GLU A 236 3.03 -4.44 5.55
C GLU A 236 3.87 -4.10 4.31
N TYR A 237 5.21 -4.09 4.47
CA TYR A 237 6.07 -4.03 3.30
C TYR A 237 6.20 -5.41 2.65
N ILE A 238 6.32 -5.44 1.32
CA ILE A 238 6.36 -6.69 0.55
C ILE A 238 7.58 -7.56 0.89
N ASP A 239 8.70 -6.94 1.27
CA ASP A 239 9.97 -7.59 1.65
C ASP A 239 9.99 -8.10 3.09
N GLU A 240 9.07 -7.65 3.95
CA GLU A 240 8.93 -8.16 5.33
C GLU A 240 8.09 -9.43 5.43
N VAL A 241 7.31 -9.72 4.39
CA VAL A 241 6.48 -10.92 4.34
C VAL A 241 7.37 -12.03 3.81
N PRO A 242 7.75 -13.03 4.64
CA PRO A 242 8.43 -14.19 4.11
C PRO A 242 7.51 -14.78 3.05
N GLU A 243 8.03 -15.01 1.84
CA GLU A 243 7.30 -15.79 0.85
C GLU A 243 7.04 -17.13 1.51
N THR A 244 5.84 -17.29 2.09
CA THR A 244 5.33 -18.58 2.48
C THR A 244 5.14 -19.29 1.17
N VAL A 245 6.20 -19.97 0.72
CA VAL A 245 6.15 -20.94 -0.35
C VAL A 245 4.93 -21.77 0.01
N GLU A 246 3.86 -21.69 -0.77
CA GLU A 246 2.61 -22.43 -0.55
C GLU A 246 2.85 -23.93 -0.84
N GLY A 247 3.92 -24.48 -0.27
CA GLY A 247 4.38 -25.84 -0.36
C GLY A 247 3.64 -26.70 0.63
N GLY A 248 2.52 -27.26 0.17
CA GLY A 248 2.16 -28.64 0.47
C GLY A 248 1.64 -28.93 1.88
N SER A 249 0.38 -28.62 2.13
CA SER A 249 -0.51 -29.56 2.82
C SER A 249 -1.96 -29.29 2.47
N SER A 250 -2.37 -29.74 1.29
CA SER A 250 -3.77 -29.96 0.99
C SER A 250 -3.88 -31.18 0.09
N LYS A 251 -4.02 -32.36 0.72
CA LYS A 251 -4.71 -33.50 0.12
C LYS A 251 -6.15 -33.05 -0.13
N GLY A 252 -6.46 -32.63 -1.35
CA GLY A 252 -7.81 -32.26 -1.75
C GLY A 252 -7.83 -31.69 -3.15
N GLY A 253 -8.17 -32.52 -4.14
CA GLY A 253 -8.08 -32.18 -5.55
C GLY A 253 -8.93 -30.98 -5.94
N PHE A 254 -8.28 -29.87 -6.30
CA PHE A 254 -8.88 -28.78 -7.07
C PHE A 254 -8.38 -28.88 -8.51
N LYS A 255 -9.27 -29.24 -9.44
CA LYS A 255 -9.03 -29.11 -10.89
C LYS A 255 -9.06 -27.62 -11.24
N GLY A 256 -7.92 -27.12 -11.71
CA GLY A 256 -7.74 -25.74 -12.16
C GLY A 256 -8.67 -25.39 -13.32
N PHE A 257 -9.40 -24.28 -13.15
CA PHE A 257 -10.05 -23.56 -14.24
C PHE A 257 -9.32 -22.23 -14.38
N VAL A 258 -8.48 -22.11 -15.41
CA VAL A 258 -8.04 -20.82 -15.91
C VAL A 258 -9.26 -20.22 -16.63
N ARG A 259 -9.96 -19.27 -16.00
CA ARG A 259 -11.09 -18.60 -16.67
C ARG A 259 -10.58 -17.61 -17.69
N LYS A 260 -11.01 -17.85 -18.93
CA LYS A 260 -10.96 -16.96 -20.07
C LYS A 260 -11.54 -15.60 -19.67
N VAL A 261 -10.83 -14.51 -20.01
CA VAL A 261 -11.36 -13.15 -19.96
C VAL A 261 -12.67 -13.13 -20.78
N VAL A 262 -13.81 -12.96 -20.10
CA VAL A 262 -15.12 -12.91 -20.75
C VAL A 262 -15.34 -11.48 -21.23
N GLU A 263 -15.47 -11.30 -22.55
CA GLU A 263 -15.98 -10.07 -23.14
C GLU A 263 -17.35 -9.74 -22.53
N ILE A 264 -17.49 -8.50 -22.06
CA ILE A 264 -18.68 -8.00 -21.39
C ILE A 264 -19.83 -7.93 -22.42
N PRO A 265 -20.95 -8.64 -22.26
CA PRO A 265 -22.13 -8.39 -23.06
C PRO A 265 -22.75 -7.04 -22.66
N ALA A 266 -23.13 -6.25 -23.67
CA ALA A 266 -23.81 -4.96 -23.50
C ALA A 266 -25.04 -5.12 -22.57
N LEU A 267 -24.99 -4.45 -21.41
CA LEU A 267 -26.00 -4.60 -20.36
C LEU A 267 -27.12 -3.57 -20.54
N GLY A 268 -28.33 -4.10 -20.75
CA GLY A 268 -29.57 -3.36 -20.66
C GLY A 268 -29.81 -2.80 -19.25
N SER A 269 -30.49 -1.65 -19.25
CA SER A 269 -30.91 -0.81 -18.13
C SER A 269 -31.22 -1.54 -16.81
N LEU A 270 -30.45 -1.20 -15.76
CA LEU A 270 -30.77 -1.48 -14.37
C LEU A 270 -30.88 -0.15 -13.61
N LYS A 271 -32.12 0.22 -13.33
CA LYS A 271 -32.52 1.44 -12.64
C LYS A 271 -32.65 1.18 -11.14
N GLY A 272 -31.98 2.00 -10.35
CA GLY A 272 -32.24 2.18 -8.92
C GLY A 272 -31.36 1.33 -8.01
N TRP A 273 -30.52 1.99 -7.22
CA TRP A 273 -30.34 1.80 -5.78
C TRP A 273 -29.39 2.92 -5.31
N VAL A 274 -29.99 3.92 -4.68
CA VAL A 274 -29.30 4.98 -3.94
C VAL A 274 -29.48 4.61 -2.48
N ASP A 275 -28.38 4.38 -1.77
CA ASP A 275 -28.38 4.57 -0.33
C ASP A 275 -27.14 5.36 0.08
N HIS A 276 -27.43 6.43 0.80
CA HIS A 276 -26.55 7.41 1.40
C HIS A 276 -25.46 6.75 2.26
N VAL A 277 -24.23 7.22 2.08
CA VAL A 277 -23.25 7.29 3.18
C VAL A 277 -22.98 8.77 3.43
N MET A 278 -23.84 9.37 4.25
CA MET A 278 -23.49 10.29 5.34
C MET A 278 -24.34 9.90 6.54
#